data_AF-A0A355L7B3-F1
#
_entry.id   AF-A0A355L7B3-F1
#
_cell.length_a   1.000
_cell.length_b   1.000
_cell.length_c   1.000
_cell.angle_alpha   90.00
_cell.angle_beta   90.00
_cell.angle_gamma   90.00
#
_symmetry.space_group_name_H-M   'P 1'
#
loop_
_entity.id
_entity.type
_entity.pdbx_description
1 polymer ?
#
loop_
_entity_poly.entity_id
_entity_poly.type
_entity_poly.pdbx_seq_one_letter_code
_entity_poly.pdbx_strand_id
1 'polypeptide(L)'
;DEIKPKGTYTLNIELTAAKTAEIGEHKLVLASTYEDKYFTSFESSDNILINVKQKTALDYDGIILPKKLTQDDTATMEVNLMNTGKSAIRNAKISFDIDGLETGGVLFIGMIKAGESKTGSANFQVSSSKLGDVKGTATLSYEDDFGKSYSESIPLSSTIIKKKAVKSDSDMDKKKSKFSLWWLFLIIGLAIGGGVGAIIPISINQSKKRKEDDLRL
;
A
#
# COMPACT_ATOMS: atom_id res chain seq x y z
N ASP A 1 26.19 -20.50 -55.81
CA ASP A 1 24.83 -20.52 -56.40
C ASP A 1 24.79 -19.68 -57.67
N GLU A 2 24.11 -20.17 -58.70
CA GLU A 2 23.90 -19.44 -59.95
C GLU A 2 22.40 -19.20 -60.12
N ILE A 3 22.02 -17.93 -60.29
CA ILE A 3 20.63 -17.55 -60.55
C ILE A 3 20.47 -17.39 -62.06
N LYS A 4 19.73 -18.32 -62.69
CA LYS A 4 19.48 -18.28 -64.14
C LYS A 4 18.70 -17.02 -64.54
N PRO A 5 18.77 -16.56 -65.81
CA PRO A 5 17.97 -15.43 -66.27
C PRO A 5 16.48 -15.60 -65.95
N LYS A 6 15.87 -14.55 -65.36
CA LYS A 6 14.48 -14.55 -64.84
C LYS A 6 14.22 -15.55 -63.71
N GLY A 7 15.25 -16.16 -63.16
CA GLY A 7 15.16 -17.02 -61.99
C GLY A 7 15.06 -16.21 -60.69
N THR A 8 14.45 -16.82 -59.69
CA THR A 8 14.37 -16.29 -58.32
C THR A 8 15.12 -17.25 -57.40
N TYR A 9 15.85 -16.70 -56.44
CA TYR A 9 16.47 -17.44 -55.36
C TYR A 9 15.92 -16.93 -54.03
N THR A 10 15.45 -17.84 -53.17
CA THR A 10 14.93 -17.50 -51.84
C THR A 10 15.94 -17.94 -50.80
N LEU A 11 16.53 -16.99 -50.09
CA LEU A 11 17.39 -17.25 -48.94
C LEU A 11 16.53 -17.34 -47.67
N ASN A 12 16.54 -18.51 -47.03
CA ASN A 12 15.89 -18.70 -45.72
C ASN A 12 16.93 -18.60 -44.62
N ILE A 13 16.74 -17.68 -43.68
CA ILE A 13 17.61 -17.48 -42.52
C ILE A 13 16.80 -17.71 -41.26
N GLU A 14 17.19 -18.68 -40.46
CA GLU A 14 16.61 -18.89 -39.14
C GLU A 14 17.25 -17.94 -38.13
N LEU A 15 16.41 -17.17 -37.43
CA LEU A 15 16.84 -16.20 -36.44
C LEU A 15 16.18 -16.51 -35.11
N THR A 16 16.96 -16.45 -34.03
CA THR A 16 16.45 -16.57 -32.66
C THR A 16 17.00 -15.41 -31.84
N ALA A 17 16.11 -14.67 -31.17
CA ALA A 17 16.52 -13.65 -30.24
C ALA A 17 17.13 -14.31 -28.99
N ALA A 18 18.30 -13.82 -28.55
CA ALA A 18 18.90 -14.25 -27.30
C ALA A 18 17.96 -13.98 -26.11
N LYS A 19 18.01 -14.80 -25.07
CA LYS A 19 17.22 -14.58 -23.83
C LYS A 19 17.54 -13.25 -23.15
N THR A 20 18.70 -12.66 -23.45
CA THR A 20 19.19 -11.38 -22.94
C THR A 20 19.12 -10.26 -23.96
N ALA A 21 18.54 -10.50 -25.14
CA ALA A 21 18.39 -9.47 -26.16
C ALA A 21 17.58 -8.29 -25.60
N GLU A 22 18.06 -7.09 -25.86
CA GLU A 22 17.38 -5.86 -25.45
C GLU A 22 16.01 -5.77 -26.12
N ILE A 23 15.07 -5.14 -25.42
CA ILE A 23 13.71 -4.93 -25.94
C ILE A 23 13.75 -3.81 -26.96
N GLY A 24 12.95 -3.95 -28.01
CA GLY A 24 12.73 -2.90 -29.00
C GLY A 24 13.24 -3.29 -30.37
N GLU A 25 13.49 -2.27 -31.19
CA GLU A 25 13.83 -2.44 -32.59
C GLU A 25 15.32 -2.73 -32.78
N HIS A 26 15.62 -3.84 -33.42
CA HIS A 26 16.97 -4.24 -33.82
C HIS A 26 17.08 -4.18 -35.33
N LYS A 27 18.16 -3.55 -35.81
CA LYS A 27 18.46 -3.42 -37.22
C LYS A 27 19.33 -4.59 -37.67
N LEU A 28 18.82 -5.40 -38.60
CA LEU A 28 19.62 -6.34 -39.37
C LEU A 28 19.99 -5.72 -40.70
N VAL A 29 21.26 -5.85 -41.06
CA VAL A 29 21.79 -5.41 -42.37
C VAL A 29 22.03 -6.67 -43.20
N LEU A 30 21.28 -6.81 -44.29
CA LEU A 30 21.54 -7.83 -45.29
C LEU A 30 22.44 -7.19 -46.36
N ALA A 31 23.71 -7.57 -46.39
CA ALA A 31 24.64 -7.18 -47.43
C ALA A 31 24.90 -8.39 -48.34
N SER A 32 24.83 -8.18 -49.65
CA SER A 32 25.13 -9.21 -50.64
C SER A 32 26.14 -8.68 -51.65
N THR A 33 27.09 -9.55 -51.99
CA THR A 33 28.05 -9.34 -53.07
C THR A 33 27.79 -10.42 -54.11
N TYR A 34 27.62 -10.03 -55.37
CA TYR A 34 27.35 -10.96 -56.46
C TYR A 34 28.09 -10.55 -57.73
N GLU A 35 28.39 -11.52 -58.58
CA GLU A 35 29.11 -11.28 -59.83
C GLU A 35 28.23 -11.62 -61.02
N ASP A 36 28.45 -10.93 -62.13
CA ASP A 36 27.92 -11.36 -63.43
C ASP A 36 28.83 -12.40 -64.10
N LYS A 37 28.41 -12.90 -65.26
CA LYS A 37 29.17 -13.88 -66.07
C LYS A 37 30.53 -13.36 -66.58
N TYR A 38 30.82 -12.08 -66.41
CA TYR A 38 32.08 -11.44 -66.80
C TYR A 38 32.96 -11.11 -65.59
N PHE A 39 32.63 -11.64 -64.40
CA PHE A 39 33.33 -11.39 -63.14
C PHE A 39 33.28 -9.93 -62.69
N THR A 40 32.27 -9.17 -63.15
CA THR A 40 32.02 -7.84 -62.61
C THR A 40 31.29 -7.99 -61.28
N SER A 41 31.91 -7.52 -60.20
CA SER A 41 31.30 -7.52 -58.86
C SER A 41 30.27 -6.39 -58.70
N PHE A 42 29.18 -6.73 -58.03
CA PHE A 42 28.12 -5.83 -57.62
C PHE A 42 27.83 -6.04 -56.13
N GLU A 43 27.39 -4.98 -55.47
CA GLU A 43 27.01 -5.01 -54.07
C GLU A 43 25.56 -4.51 -53.92
N SER A 44 24.82 -5.10 -53.00
CA SER A 44 23.51 -4.63 -52.57
C SER A 44 23.41 -4.68 -51.06
N SER A 45 22.65 -3.76 -50.46
CA SER A 45 22.41 -3.75 -49.02
C SER A 45 20.99 -3.31 -48.70
N ASP A 46 20.33 -4.07 -47.83
CA ASP A 46 19.01 -3.79 -47.30
C ASP A 46 18.99 -3.82 -45.77
N ASN A 47 18.09 -3.04 -45.19
CA ASN A 47 17.88 -2.97 -43.76
C ASN A 47 16.55 -3.63 -43.39
N ILE A 48 16.60 -4.61 -42.49
CA ILE A 48 15.44 -5.31 -41.96
C ILE A 48 15.32 -4.94 -40.48
N LEU A 49 14.17 -4.39 -40.09
CA LEU A 49 13.88 -4.03 -38.70
C LEU A 49 13.14 -5.17 -38.02
N ILE A 50 13.69 -5.69 -36.93
CA ILE A 50 13.09 -6.75 -36.12
C ILE A 50 12.79 -6.22 -34.74
N ASN A 51 11.53 -6.35 -34.30
CA ASN A 51 11.13 -5.95 -32.97
C ASN A 51 11.21 -7.12 -31.98
N VAL A 52 12.09 -7.00 -30.99
CA VAL A 52 12.31 -8.01 -29.95
C VAL A 52 11.41 -7.70 -28.75
N LYS A 53 10.53 -8.65 -28.43
CA LYS A 53 9.67 -8.60 -27.25
C LYS A 53 10.21 -9.51 -26.16
N GLN A 54 10.14 -9.04 -24.91
CA GLN A 54 10.46 -9.83 -23.74
C GLN A 54 9.21 -10.08 -22.90
N LYS A 55 9.30 -11.08 -22.02
CA LYS A 55 8.23 -11.40 -21.09
C LYS A 55 8.01 -10.25 -20.10
N THR A 56 6.78 -9.77 -20.04
CA THR A 56 6.25 -8.91 -18.98
C THR A 56 5.71 -9.79 -17.86
N ALA A 57 6.05 -9.46 -16.60
CA ALA A 57 5.52 -10.10 -15.42
C ALA A 57 5.49 -9.09 -14.27
N LEU A 58 4.35 -9.00 -13.59
CA LEU A 58 4.15 -8.13 -12.45
C LEU A 58 3.58 -8.95 -11.30
N ASP A 59 4.30 -8.94 -10.18
CA ASP A 59 3.83 -9.48 -8.92
C ASP A 59 3.41 -8.34 -7.99
N TYR A 60 2.56 -8.64 -7.00
CA TYR A 60 2.08 -7.66 -6.03
C TYR A 60 2.05 -8.25 -4.62
N ASP A 61 2.14 -7.36 -3.64
CA ASP A 61 1.93 -7.65 -2.22
C ASP A 61 1.17 -6.50 -1.54
N GLY A 62 0.49 -6.79 -0.44
CA GLY A 62 -0.22 -5.78 0.36
C GLY A 62 -1.59 -5.33 -0.14
N ILE A 63 -2.09 -5.90 -1.25
CA ILE A 63 -3.47 -5.69 -1.72
C ILE A 63 -4.45 -6.54 -0.88
N ILE A 64 -4.59 -6.17 0.39
CA ILE A 64 -5.43 -6.86 1.38
C ILE A 64 -6.12 -5.85 2.30
N LEU A 65 -7.30 -6.20 2.78
CA LEU A 65 -7.97 -5.44 3.84
C LEU A 65 -7.75 -6.10 5.21
N PRO A 66 -7.68 -5.30 6.30
CA PRO A 66 -7.76 -5.83 7.65
C PRO A 66 -9.08 -6.61 7.84
N LYS A 67 -9.07 -7.66 8.69
CA LYS A 67 -10.28 -8.44 8.97
C LYS A 67 -11.42 -7.62 9.58
N LYS A 68 -11.09 -6.54 10.29
CA LYS A 68 -12.05 -5.65 10.93
C LYS A 68 -11.66 -4.21 10.67
N LEU A 69 -12.63 -3.42 10.23
CA LEU A 69 -12.52 -1.98 10.03
C LEU A 69 -13.41 -1.27 11.05
N THR A 70 -12.98 -0.13 11.55
CA THR A 70 -13.78 0.63 12.51
C THR A 70 -14.50 1.75 11.79
N GLN A 71 -15.79 1.86 12.03
CA GLN A 71 -16.64 2.95 11.53
C GLN A 71 -16.03 4.32 11.83
N ASP A 72 -16.12 5.26 10.88
CA ASP A 72 -15.55 6.61 10.95
C ASP A 72 -14.02 6.70 11.06
N ASP A 73 -13.29 5.58 11.06
CA ASP A 73 -11.83 5.60 11.01
C ASP A 73 -11.31 5.60 9.56
N THR A 74 -10.01 5.86 9.40
CA THR A 74 -9.32 5.74 8.12
C THR A 74 -8.60 4.40 8.06
N ALA A 75 -8.84 3.65 6.99
CA ALA A 75 -8.10 2.46 6.64
C ALA A 75 -7.01 2.79 5.61
N THR A 76 -5.79 2.33 5.84
CA THR A 76 -4.69 2.46 4.88
C THR A 76 -4.35 1.10 4.31
N MET A 77 -4.22 1.04 2.98
CA MET A 77 -3.69 -0.11 2.28
C MET A 77 -2.37 0.28 1.63
N GLU A 78 -1.30 -0.40 2.04
CA GLU A 78 0.03 -0.27 1.48
C GLU A 78 0.24 -1.37 0.44
N VAL A 79 0.59 -0.98 -0.78
CA VAL A 79 0.78 -1.91 -1.89
C VAL A 79 2.22 -1.84 -2.34
N ASN A 80 2.81 -3.01 -2.61
CA ASN A 80 4.09 -3.15 -3.28
C ASN A 80 3.88 -3.85 -4.62
N LEU A 81 4.29 -3.22 -5.72
CA LEU A 81 4.28 -3.79 -7.07
C LEU A 81 5.71 -4.09 -7.50
N MET A 82 5.95 -5.33 -7.93
CA MET A 82 7.28 -5.86 -8.22
C MET A 82 7.33 -6.31 -9.68
N ASN A 83 8.15 -5.66 -10.50
CA ASN A 83 8.33 -6.07 -11.89
C ASN A 83 9.35 -7.21 -11.97
N THR A 84 8.83 -8.44 -12.04
CA THR A 84 9.65 -9.66 -12.18
C THR A 84 9.92 -10.02 -13.65
N GLY A 85 9.42 -9.21 -14.59
CA GLY A 85 9.68 -9.31 -16.02
C GLY A 85 10.98 -8.65 -16.45
N LYS A 86 11.24 -8.69 -17.76
CA LYS A 86 12.38 -7.99 -18.40
C LYS A 86 11.98 -6.72 -19.14
N SER A 87 10.68 -6.52 -19.38
CA SER A 87 10.11 -5.29 -19.92
C SER A 87 9.80 -4.29 -18.83
N ALA A 88 9.83 -3.01 -19.15
CA ALA A 88 9.30 -2.00 -18.25
C ALA A 88 7.77 -2.08 -18.26
N ILE A 89 7.21 -1.87 -17.07
CA ILE A 89 5.78 -1.76 -16.87
C ILE A 89 5.43 -0.28 -16.91
N ARG A 90 4.36 0.05 -17.63
CA ARG A 90 3.84 1.40 -17.81
C ARG A 90 2.41 1.50 -17.26
N ASN A 91 2.03 2.71 -16.89
CA ASN A 91 0.66 3.04 -16.47
C ASN A 91 0.10 2.11 -15.38
N ALA A 92 0.96 1.60 -14.49
CA ALA A 92 0.54 0.73 -13.40
C ALA A 92 -0.37 1.49 -12.44
N LYS A 93 -1.57 0.96 -12.25
CA LYS A 93 -2.58 1.53 -11.36
C LYS A 93 -3.45 0.44 -10.75
N ILE A 94 -3.99 0.73 -9.59
CA ILE A 94 -4.93 -0.13 -8.89
C ILE A 94 -6.20 0.66 -8.66
N SER A 95 -7.32 0.16 -9.14
CA SER A 95 -8.64 0.74 -8.87
C SER A 95 -9.35 -0.06 -7.81
N PHE A 96 -9.97 0.61 -6.84
CA PHE A 96 -10.62 -0.02 -5.71
C PHE A 96 -12.12 0.27 -5.77
N ASP A 97 -12.91 -0.80 -5.79
CA ASP A 97 -14.36 -0.75 -5.70
C ASP A 97 -14.76 -1.62 -4.51
N ILE A 98 -14.88 -1.00 -3.34
CA ILE A 98 -15.11 -1.70 -2.07
C ILE A 98 -16.27 -1.04 -1.34
N ASP A 99 -17.30 -1.83 -1.10
CA ASP A 99 -18.51 -1.37 -0.45
C ASP A 99 -18.23 -0.90 0.99
N GLY A 100 -18.67 0.29 1.37
CA GLY A 100 -18.44 0.88 2.69
C GLY A 100 -17.05 1.47 2.93
N LEU A 101 -16.18 1.48 1.92
CA LEU A 101 -14.93 2.25 1.92
C LEU A 101 -15.05 3.41 0.93
N GLU A 102 -15.07 4.62 1.48
CA GLU A 102 -15.19 5.87 0.74
C GLU A 102 -13.80 6.45 0.47
N THR A 103 -13.63 7.25 -0.59
CA THR A 103 -12.34 7.81 -1.05
C THR A 103 -11.31 6.74 -1.50
N GLY A 104 -10.16 7.15 -2.05
CA GLY A 104 -9.08 6.21 -2.39
C GLY A 104 -9.32 5.33 -3.62
N GLY A 105 -10.29 5.65 -4.49
CA GLY A 105 -10.73 4.78 -5.58
C GLY A 105 -9.68 4.40 -6.63
N VAL A 106 -8.57 5.15 -6.77
CA VAL A 106 -7.46 4.77 -7.67
C VAL A 106 -6.11 5.13 -7.04
N LEU A 107 -5.21 4.16 -6.98
CA LEU A 107 -3.78 4.32 -6.68
C LEU A 107 -2.97 4.24 -7.98
N PHE A 108 -2.33 5.34 -8.38
CA PHE A 108 -1.47 5.38 -9.56
C PHE A 108 0.01 5.26 -9.17
N ILE A 109 0.68 4.20 -9.63
CA ILE A 109 2.11 3.93 -9.39
C ILE A 109 2.96 4.38 -10.60
N GLY A 110 2.39 4.29 -11.82
CA GLY A 110 3.02 4.73 -13.05
C GLY A 110 4.00 3.70 -13.63
N MET A 111 5.23 4.12 -13.95
CA MET A 111 6.23 3.25 -14.57
C MET A 111 7.03 2.47 -13.52
N ILE A 112 7.29 1.18 -13.76
CA ILE A 112 8.18 0.32 -12.95
C ILE A 112 9.18 -0.34 -13.90
N LYS A 113 10.48 -0.04 -13.78
CA LYS A 113 11.48 -0.64 -14.68
C LYS A 113 11.64 -2.13 -14.39
N ALA A 114 12.22 -2.86 -15.34
CA ALA A 114 12.53 -4.28 -15.18
C ALA A 114 13.39 -4.52 -13.92
N GLY A 115 12.95 -5.44 -13.07
CA GLY A 115 13.64 -5.77 -11.80
C GLY A 115 13.46 -4.74 -10.68
N GLU A 116 12.72 -3.65 -10.90
CA GLU A 116 12.40 -2.68 -9.84
C GLU A 116 11.10 -3.05 -9.11
N SER A 117 10.96 -2.52 -7.90
CA SER A 117 9.71 -2.54 -7.13
C SER A 117 9.31 -1.12 -6.76
N LYS A 118 8.02 -0.85 -6.72
CA LYS A 118 7.46 0.43 -6.28
C LYS A 118 6.32 0.22 -5.31
N THR A 119 6.34 1.03 -4.27
CA THR A 119 5.29 1.05 -3.24
C THR A 119 4.37 2.24 -3.42
N GLY A 120 3.12 2.10 -2.98
CA GLY A 120 2.18 3.20 -2.84
C GLY A 120 1.15 2.90 -1.76
N SER A 121 0.42 3.91 -1.32
CA SER A 121 -0.63 3.74 -0.32
C SER A 121 -1.93 4.39 -0.76
N ALA A 122 -3.03 3.72 -0.43
CA ALA A 122 -4.38 4.24 -0.58
C ALA A 122 -5.03 4.37 0.79
N ASN A 123 -5.61 5.54 1.06
CA ASN A 123 -6.38 5.78 2.28
C ASN A 123 -7.86 5.77 1.95
N PHE A 124 -8.62 5.04 2.76
CA PHE A 124 -10.06 4.88 2.63
C PHE A 124 -10.72 5.37 3.91
N GLN A 125 -11.73 6.22 3.77
CA GLN A 125 -12.60 6.59 4.85
C GLN A 125 -13.63 5.48 5.04
N VAL A 126 -13.67 4.88 6.23
CA VAL A 126 -14.66 3.83 6.53
C VAL A 126 -16.02 4.50 6.73
N SER A 127 -17.04 3.97 6.06
CA SER A 127 -18.37 4.57 6.02
C SER A 127 -18.99 4.70 7.41
N SER A 128 -19.66 5.83 7.63
CA SER A 128 -20.35 6.16 8.88
C SER A 128 -21.74 5.54 9.00
N SER A 129 -22.30 4.98 7.93
CA SER A 129 -23.66 4.42 7.92
C SER A 129 -23.68 2.90 7.74
N LYS A 130 -22.58 2.30 7.30
CA LYS A 130 -22.49 0.88 6.97
C LYS A 130 -21.81 0.09 8.09
N LEU A 131 -22.38 -1.05 8.46
CA LEU A 131 -21.85 -1.99 9.44
C LEU A 131 -22.00 -3.42 8.92
N GLY A 132 -21.16 -4.33 9.42
CA GLY A 132 -21.18 -5.74 9.03
C GLY A 132 -20.23 -6.06 7.89
N ASP A 133 -20.47 -7.19 7.23
CA ASP A 133 -19.57 -7.70 6.20
C ASP A 133 -19.58 -6.84 4.95
N VAL A 134 -18.39 -6.54 4.45
CA VAL A 134 -18.16 -5.77 3.24
C VAL A 134 -17.30 -6.57 2.28
N LYS A 135 -17.59 -6.42 0.99
CA LYS A 135 -16.87 -7.05 -0.10
C LYS A 135 -16.54 -6.01 -1.15
N GLY A 136 -15.48 -6.27 -1.90
CA GLY A 136 -15.04 -5.40 -2.96
C GLY A 136 -14.01 -6.08 -3.85
N THR A 137 -13.49 -5.29 -4.78
CA THR A 137 -12.50 -5.73 -5.74
C THR A 137 -11.42 -4.66 -5.87
N ALA A 138 -10.16 -5.10 -5.85
CA ALA A 138 -9.05 -4.30 -6.36
C ALA A 138 -8.71 -4.76 -7.77
N THR A 139 -8.69 -3.84 -8.73
CA THR A 139 -8.31 -4.11 -10.12
C THR A 139 -6.93 -3.54 -10.40
N LEU A 140 -5.93 -4.40 -10.48
CA LEU A 140 -4.58 -4.05 -10.92
C LEU A 140 -4.54 -4.01 -12.45
N SER A 141 -4.09 -2.90 -13.03
CA SER A 141 -3.94 -2.75 -14.48
C SER A 141 -2.63 -2.07 -14.85
N TYR A 142 -2.05 -2.48 -15.96
CA TYR A 142 -0.77 -1.98 -16.45
C TYR A 142 -0.58 -2.26 -17.94
N GLU A 143 0.44 -1.66 -18.54
CA GLU A 143 0.83 -1.84 -19.94
C GLU A 143 2.28 -2.28 -20.04
N ASP A 144 2.62 -3.05 -21.08
CA ASP A 144 4.02 -3.31 -21.43
C ASP A 144 4.60 -2.22 -22.34
N ASP A 145 5.89 -2.32 -22.66
CA ASP A 145 6.60 -1.39 -23.55
C ASP A 145 6.03 -1.29 -24.97
N PHE A 146 5.18 -2.23 -25.38
CA PHE A 146 4.52 -2.25 -26.69
C PHE A 146 3.06 -1.76 -26.63
N GLY A 147 2.63 -1.25 -25.48
CA GLY A 147 1.27 -0.75 -25.27
C GLY A 147 0.22 -1.85 -25.12
N LYS A 148 0.62 -3.11 -24.92
CA LYS A 148 -0.33 -4.17 -24.61
C LYS A 148 -0.76 -4.05 -23.15
N SER A 149 -2.06 -3.92 -22.93
CA SER A 149 -2.63 -3.82 -21.58
C SER A 149 -2.87 -5.18 -20.93
N TYR A 150 -2.72 -5.21 -19.61
CA TYR A 150 -2.95 -6.33 -18.72
C TYR A 150 -3.84 -5.88 -17.56
N SER A 151 -4.68 -6.78 -17.05
CA SER A 151 -5.55 -6.51 -15.91
C SER A 151 -5.79 -7.77 -15.08
N GLU A 152 -5.76 -7.62 -13.77
CA GLU A 152 -6.07 -8.66 -12.79
C GLU A 152 -7.06 -8.14 -11.75
N SER A 153 -7.98 -9.00 -11.32
CA SER A 153 -9.06 -8.68 -10.39
C SER A 153 -8.88 -9.46 -9.09
N ILE A 154 -8.75 -8.75 -7.98
CA ILE A 154 -8.40 -9.29 -6.67
C ILE A 154 -9.59 -9.08 -5.72
N PRO A 155 -10.25 -10.16 -5.26
CA PRO A 155 -11.38 -10.04 -4.35
C PRO A 155 -10.92 -9.63 -2.95
N LEU A 156 -11.61 -8.66 -2.36
CA LEU A 156 -11.37 -8.15 -1.02
C LEU A 156 -12.60 -8.35 -0.13
N SER A 157 -12.37 -8.62 1.15
CA SER A 157 -13.45 -8.69 2.14
C SER A 157 -12.98 -8.25 3.53
N SER A 158 -13.91 -7.69 4.29
CA SER A 158 -13.69 -7.23 5.66
C SER A 158 -15.03 -7.16 6.41
N THR A 159 -15.01 -6.77 7.68
CA THR A 159 -16.20 -6.49 8.48
C THR A 159 -16.05 -5.12 9.14
N ILE A 160 -17.02 -4.22 8.92
CA ILE A 160 -17.06 -2.91 9.58
C ILE A 160 -17.74 -3.05 10.96
N ILE A 161 -17.02 -2.66 12.01
CA ILE A 161 -17.49 -2.64 13.39
C ILE A 161 -17.76 -1.21 13.87
N LYS A 162 -18.76 -1.08 14.74
CA LYS A 162 -19.13 0.21 15.33
C LYS A 162 -17.99 0.75 16.20
N LYS A 163 -17.68 2.04 16.03
CA LYS A 163 -16.74 2.75 16.90
C LYS A 163 -17.27 2.76 18.33
N LYS A 164 -16.50 2.22 19.27
CA LYS A 164 -16.87 2.29 20.70
C LYS A 164 -16.71 3.74 21.15
N ALA A 165 -17.77 4.30 21.74
CA ALA A 165 -17.67 5.59 22.40
C ALA A 165 -16.62 5.49 23.51
N VAL A 166 -15.50 6.20 23.34
CA VAL A 166 -14.58 6.45 24.44
C VAL A 166 -15.39 7.27 25.44
N LYS A 167 -15.75 6.66 26.59
CA LYS A 167 -16.20 7.44 27.72
C LYS A 167 -15.05 8.36 28.07
N SER A 168 -15.16 9.62 27.71
CA SER A 168 -14.28 10.65 28.20
C SER A 168 -14.33 10.60 29.73
N ASP A 169 -13.17 10.42 30.37
CA ASP A 169 -13.04 10.53 31.84
C ASP A 169 -13.37 11.95 32.35
N SER A 170 -13.84 12.86 31.49
CA SER A 170 -14.52 14.11 31.84
C SER A 170 -15.95 13.91 32.38
N ASP A 171 -16.30 12.71 32.85
CA ASP A 171 -17.49 12.44 33.66
C ASP A 171 -17.17 11.70 34.97
N MET A 172 -15.89 11.73 35.39
CA MET A 172 -15.49 11.38 36.77
C MET A 172 -15.68 12.53 37.78
N ASP A 173 -16.53 13.52 37.49
CA ASP A 173 -16.96 14.53 38.49
C ASP A 173 -18.47 14.54 38.79
N LYS A 174 -19.21 13.53 38.33
CA LYS A 174 -20.64 13.35 38.71
C LYS A 174 -20.97 11.99 39.32
N LYS A 175 -19.99 11.35 39.98
CA LYS A 175 -20.23 10.20 40.86
C LYS A 175 -19.36 10.20 42.12
N LYS A 176 -19.34 11.31 42.86
CA LYS A 176 -19.02 11.33 44.29
C LYS A 176 -20.18 11.89 45.11
N SER A 177 -21.30 11.17 45.13
CA SER A 177 -22.40 11.45 46.06
C SER A 177 -23.08 10.16 46.53
N LYS A 178 -22.29 9.20 47.01
CA LYS A 178 -22.84 8.09 47.83
C LYS A 178 -22.09 7.81 49.13
N PHE A 179 -21.10 8.62 49.49
CA PHE A 179 -20.45 8.57 50.81
C PHE A 179 -20.15 9.96 51.41
N SER A 180 -20.75 11.04 50.90
CA SER A 180 -20.70 12.35 51.53
C SER A 180 -21.80 12.49 52.58
N LEU A 181 -21.73 11.69 53.64
CA LEU A 181 -22.49 11.88 54.89
C LEU A 181 -21.54 11.98 56.09
N TRP A 182 -20.23 12.11 55.86
CA TRP A 182 -19.25 12.25 56.95
C TRP A 182 -19.46 13.53 57.78
N TRP A 183 -19.91 14.61 57.13
CA TRP A 183 -20.35 15.86 57.75
C TRP A 183 -21.56 15.72 58.68
N LEU A 184 -22.39 14.67 58.56
CA LEU A 184 -23.46 14.40 59.53
C LEU A 184 -22.89 13.99 60.90
N PHE A 185 -21.73 13.31 60.93
CA PHE A 185 -21.04 12.98 62.18
C PHE A 185 -20.41 14.21 62.84
N LEU A 186 -20.02 15.24 62.07
CA LEU A 186 -19.55 16.51 62.62
C LEU A 186 -20.67 17.27 63.35
N ILE A 187 -21.90 17.23 62.84
CA ILE A 187 -23.05 17.91 63.47
C ILE A 187 -23.53 17.14 64.71
N ILE A 188 -23.58 15.80 64.65
CA ILE A 188 -23.96 14.96 65.80
C ILE A 188 -22.91 15.02 66.92
N GLY A 189 -21.63 15.09 66.59
CA GLY A 189 -20.54 15.28 67.55
C GLY A 189 -20.60 16.63 68.27
N LEU A 190 -21.05 17.69 67.60
CA LEU A 190 -21.21 19.03 68.20
C LEU A 190 -22.44 19.12 69.11
N ALA A 191 -23.49 18.33 68.85
CA ALA A 191 -24.73 18.33 69.63
C ALA A 191 -24.63 17.51 70.92
N ILE A 192 -23.80 16.46 70.95
CA ILE A 192 -23.62 15.58 72.13
C ILE A 192 -22.33 15.92 72.89
N GLY A 193 -21.28 16.38 72.20
CA GLY A 193 -19.95 16.64 72.77
C GLY A 193 -19.74 18.06 73.31
N GLY A 194 -20.74 18.60 74.02
CA GLY A 194 -20.57 19.79 74.85
C GLY A 194 -19.62 19.48 76.02
N GLY A 195 -18.32 19.56 75.75
CA GLY A 195 -17.25 19.32 76.71
C GLY A 195 -16.38 18.13 76.33
N VAL A 196 -15.05 18.34 76.31
CA VAL A 196 -13.96 17.33 76.24
C VAL A 196 -13.34 17.01 74.84
N GLY A 197 -13.96 17.35 73.71
CA GLY A 197 -13.44 16.93 72.38
C GLY A 197 -12.27 17.71 71.74
N ALA A 198 -11.55 18.57 72.45
CA ALA A 198 -10.63 19.55 71.84
C ALA A 198 -9.12 19.32 72.08
N ILE A 199 -8.63 18.07 72.08
CA ILE A 199 -7.17 17.81 72.29
C ILE A 199 -6.48 17.01 71.16
N ILE A 200 -7.19 16.48 70.15
CA ILE A 200 -6.55 15.60 69.15
C ILE A 200 -6.95 16.02 67.73
N PRO A 201 -6.34 17.08 67.14
CA PRO A 201 -5.56 16.82 65.93
C PRO A 201 -4.39 17.83 65.69
N ILE A 202 -3.65 18.25 66.72
CA ILE A 202 -2.46 19.12 66.51
C ILE A 202 -1.17 18.30 66.30
N SER A 203 -1.09 17.06 66.78
CA SER A 203 0.16 16.27 66.72
C SER A 203 0.45 15.57 65.39
N ILE A 204 -0.52 15.45 64.48
CA ILE A 204 -0.34 14.71 63.21
C ILE A 204 0.31 15.58 62.12
N ASN A 205 0.27 16.91 62.24
CA ASN A 205 0.85 17.80 61.23
C ASN A 205 2.33 18.17 61.48
N GLN A 206 2.87 17.91 62.68
CA GLN A 206 4.29 18.18 63.00
C GLN A 206 5.22 17.00 62.65
N SER A 207 4.70 15.77 62.54
CA SER A 207 5.51 14.58 62.22
C SER A 207 5.86 14.45 60.73
N LYS A 208 5.20 15.21 59.84
CA LYS A 208 5.52 15.26 58.41
C LYS A 208 6.63 16.27 58.06
N LYS A 209 6.83 17.32 58.86
CA LYS A 209 7.88 18.32 58.60
C LYS A 209 9.29 17.90 59.05
N ARG A 210 9.43 16.89 59.92
CA ARG A 210 10.75 16.38 60.34
C ARG A 210 11.35 15.31 59.42
N LYS A 211 10.65 14.88 58.37
CA LYS A 211 11.14 13.86 57.43
C LYS A 211 11.66 14.41 56.10
N GLU A 212 11.50 15.71 55.85
CA GLU A 212 11.97 16.36 54.60
C GLU A 212 13.33 17.08 54.76
N ASP A 213 13.78 17.38 55.99
CA ASP A 213 15.08 18.03 56.25
C ASP A 213 16.26 17.05 56.46
N ASP A 214 16.01 15.76 56.68
CA ASP A 214 17.07 14.73 56.86
C ASP A 214 17.50 14.02 55.55
N LEU A 215 16.99 14.44 54.39
CA LEU A 215 17.34 13.87 53.07
C LEU A 215 18.01 14.88 52.12
N ARG A 216 18.47 16.02 52.67
CA ARG A 216 19.24 17.05 51.95
C ARG A 216 20.63 17.33 52.55
N LEU A 217 21.20 16.35 53.27
CA LEU A 217 22.63 16.27 53.57
C LEU A 217 23.22 15.01 52.92
#